data_AF-A0A954EZ69-F1
#
_entry.id   AF-A0A954EZ69-F1
#
_cell.length_a   1.000
_cell.length_b   1.000
_cell.length_c   1.000
_cell.angle_alpha   90.00
_cell.angle_beta   90.00
_cell.angle_gamma   90.00
#
_symmetry.space_group_name_H-M   'P 1'
#
loop_
_entity.id
_entity.type
_entity.pdbx_description
1 polymer ?
#
loop_
_entity_poly.entity_id
_entity_poly.type
_entity_poly.pdbx_seq_one_letter_code
_entity_poly.pdbx_strand_id
1 'polypeptide(L)'
;QTVELDAHTYQNVTFHRLQGTKSSDEDKRIYGGPPSLTVGVGNSTVWLGIGGDGVQPALERAIDLVSVPTSQQGTSSTAPFQVVFRVLPWLSLPEREEEDPTGRILAEEAMEKNQDAVRIEIRPNETGGRVRMQFDQGFIRLLGLFLAHAYDSSQI
;
A
#
# COMPACT_ATOMS: atom_id res chain seq x y z
N GLN A 1 19.30 -17.28 -5.37
CA GLN A 1 18.12 -16.61 -5.92
C GLN A 1 17.60 -17.48 -7.04
N THR A 2 16.28 -17.59 -7.18
CA THR A 2 15.65 -18.35 -8.27
C THR A 2 14.89 -17.36 -9.14
N VAL A 3 15.10 -17.42 -10.44
CA VAL A 3 14.39 -16.60 -11.42
C VAL A 3 13.44 -17.51 -12.18
N GLU A 4 12.16 -17.19 -12.14
CA GLU A 4 11.12 -17.87 -12.90
C GLU A 4 10.59 -16.89 -13.95
N LEU A 5 10.79 -17.23 -15.22
CA LEU A 5 10.26 -16.48 -16.35
C LEU A 5 8.93 -17.12 -16.78
N ASP A 6 7.99 -16.28 -17.22
CA ASP A 6 6.65 -16.71 -17.64
C ASP A 6 5.94 -17.57 -16.57
N ALA A 7 6.15 -17.21 -15.30
CA ALA A 7 5.66 -17.94 -14.15
C ALA A 7 4.12 -17.96 -14.10
N HIS A 8 3.47 -16.93 -14.64
CA HIS A 8 2.03 -16.83 -14.72
C HIS A 8 1.57 -15.90 -15.85
N THR A 9 0.35 -16.08 -16.34
CA THR A 9 -0.29 -15.17 -17.29
C THR A 9 -1.71 -14.90 -16.82
N TYR A 10 -2.08 -13.62 -16.72
CA TYR A 10 -3.43 -13.19 -16.37
C TYR A 10 -3.87 -12.08 -17.32
N GLN A 11 -5.00 -12.29 -18.01
CA GLN A 11 -5.44 -11.44 -19.12
C GLN A 11 -4.31 -11.26 -20.15
N ASN A 12 -3.87 -10.03 -20.41
CA ASN A 12 -2.78 -9.71 -21.34
C ASN A 12 -1.46 -9.37 -20.61
N VAL A 13 -1.28 -9.84 -19.37
CA VAL A 13 -0.10 -9.59 -18.54
C VAL A 13 0.65 -10.90 -18.31
N THR A 14 1.93 -10.93 -18.67
CA THR A 14 2.84 -12.03 -18.35
C THR A 14 3.68 -11.66 -17.14
N PHE A 15 3.74 -12.56 -16.15
CA PHE A 15 4.44 -12.36 -14.90
C PHE A 15 5.74 -13.15 -14.84
N HIS A 16 6.78 -12.47 -14.37
CA HIS A 16 8.08 -13.04 -14.02
C HIS A 16 8.27 -12.92 -12.51
N ARG A 17 8.87 -13.93 -11.87
CA ARG A 17 9.08 -13.98 -10.43
C ARG A 17 10.54 -14.16 -10.08
N LEU A 18 11.02 -13.32 -9.19
CA LEU A 18 12.37 -13.35 -8.62
C LEU A 18 12.24 -13.70 -7.15
N GLN A 19 12.70 -14.88 -6.74
CA GLN A 19 12.62 -15.32 -5.35
C GLN A 19 13.97 -15.24 -4.65
N GLY A 20 13.99 -14.54 -3.51
CA GLY A 20 15.13 -14.53 -2.60
C GLY A 20 15.33 -15.91 -1.98
N THR A 21 16.57 -16.41 -1.98
CA THR A 21 16.91 -17.74 -1.41
C THR A 21 17.31 -17.68 0.06
N LYS A 22 17.38 -16.49 0.65
CA LYS A 22 17.64 -16.28 2.08
C LYS A 22 16.58 -15.30 2.59
N SER A 23 15.85 -15.72 3.63
CA SER A 23 14.87 -14.87 4.31
C SER A 23 15.08 -15.04 5.82
N SER A 24 15.27 -13.94 6.52
CA SER A 24 15.18 -13.93 7.98
C SER A 24 13.73 -14.15 8.41
N ASP A 25 13.50 -14.44 9.70
CA ASP A 25 12.13 -14.54 10.22
C ASP A 25 11.42 -13.18 10.24
N GLU A 26 12.18 -12.08 10.33
CA GLU A 26 11.63 -10.73 10.18
C GLU A 26 11.13 -10.45 8.76
N ASP A 27 11.85 -10.91 7.73
CA ASP A 27 11.40 -10.79 6.33
C ASP A 27 10.09 -11.55 6.11
N LYS A 28 10.00 -12.78 6.64
CA LYS A 28 8.79 -13.59 6.50
C LYS A 28 7.58 -12.94 7.18
N ARG A 29 7.79 -12.26 8.32
CA ARG A 29 6.75 -11.52 9.04
C ARG A 29 6.17 -10.38 8.19
N ILE A 30 7.02 -9.62 7.51
CA ILE A 30 6.61 -8.46 6.71
C ILE A 30 6.00 -8.89 5.37
N TYR A 31 6.59 -9.90 4.71
CA TYR A 31 6.20 -10.30 3.37
C TYR A 31 5.18 -11.44 3.34
N GLY A 32 4.89 -12.09 4.47
CA GLY A 32 3.98 -13.25 4.54
C GLY A 32 4.58 -14.54 3.97
N GLY A 33 5.92 -14.63 3.91
CA GLY A 33 6.66 -15.74 3.30
C GLY A 33 8.05 -15.31 2.84
N PRO A 34 8.82 -16.17 2.16
CA PRO A 34 10.09 -15.77 1.55
C PRO A 34 9.87 -14.60 0.58
N PRO A 35 10.65 -13.51 0.67
CA PRO A 35 10.43 -12.34 -0.14
C PRO A 35 10.62 -12.68 -1.62
N SER A 36 9.63 -12.32 -2.42
CA SER A 36 9.66 -12.43 -3.87
C SER A 36 9.27 -11.10 -4.50
N LEU A 37 9.89 -10.82 -5.64
CA LEU A 37 9.54 -9.71 -6.52
C LEU A 37 8.86 -10.30 -7.75
N THR A 38 7.60 -9.91 -7.97
CA THR A 38 6.82 -10.27 -9.15
C THR A 38 6.68 -9.06 -10.06
N VAL A 39 7.07 -9.22 -11.32
CA VAL A 39 6.98 -8.19 -12.36
C VAL A 39 6.04 -8.68 -13.45
N GLY A 40 4.96 -7.96 -13.69
CA GLY A 40 4.01 -8.21 -14.78
C GLY A 40 4.17 -7.19 -15.89
N VAL A 41 4.29 -7.62 -17.13
CA VAL A 41 4.33 -6.72 -18.30
C VAL A 41 3.09 -6.95 -19.14
N GLY A 42 2.27 -5.90 -19.30
CA GLY A 42 1.15 -5.87 -20.22
C GLY A 42 1.33 -4.83 -21.33
N ASN A 43 0.34 -4.66 -22.21
CA ASN A 43 0.46 -3.86 -23.44
C ASN A 43 0.92 -2.40 -23.24
N SER A 44 0.57 -1.78 -22.10
CA SER A 44 0.95 -0.39 -21.79
C SER A 44 1.16 -0.14 -20.29
N THR A 45 1.31 -1.21 -19.51
CA THR A 45 1.37 -1.12 -18.04
C THR A 45 2.37 -2.12 -17.51
N VAL A 46 3.20 -1.69 -16.57
CA VAL A 46 4.08 -2.55 -15.78
C VAL A 46 3.47 -2.68 -14.38
N TRP A 47 3.32 -3.92 -13.95
CA TRP A 47 2.83 -4.30 -12.63
C TRP A 47 4.00 -4.76 -11.79
N LEU A 48 4.10 -4.26 -10.55
CA LEU A 48 5.14 -4.62 -9.61
C LEU A 48 4.51 -5.06 -8.29
N GLY A 49 4.89 -6.22 -7.80
CA GLY A 49 4.46 -6.71 -6.48
C GLY A 49 5.65 -7.27 -5.71
N ILE A 50 5.71 -6.96 -4.41
CA ILE A 50 6.76 -7.44 -3.50
C ILE A 50 6.08 -8.11 -2.32
N GLY A 51 6.48 -9.34 -2.00
CA GLY A 51 5.88 -10.13 -0.93
C GLY A 51 6.06 -11.64 -1.12
N GLY A 52 5.38 -12.42 -0.28
CA GLY A 52 5.30 -13.87 -0.37
C GLY A 52 4.15 -14.32 -1.29
N ASP A 53 3.51 -15.42 -0.93
CA ASP A 53 2.56 -16.13 -1.81
C ASP A 53 1.29 -15.33 -2.15
N GLY A 54 0.95 -14.30 -1.37
CA GLY A 54 -0.21 -13.44 -1.58
C GLY A 54 -0.08 -12.40 -2.68
N VAL A 55 1.12 -12.19 -3.24
CA VAL A 55 1.37 -11.13 -4.24
C VAL A 55 0.60 -11.36 -5.53
N GLN A 56 0.59 -12.59 -6.04
CA GLN A 56 -0.05 -12.95 -7.31
C GLN A 56 -1.56 -12.61 -7.32
N PRO A 57 -2.38 -13.12 -6.38
CA PRO A 57 -3.82 -12.78 -6.35
C PRO A 57 -4.09 -11.30 -6.03
N ALA A 58 -3.16 -10.60 -5.35
CA ALA A 58 -3.27 -9.17 -5.12
C ALA A 58 -3.05 -8.35 -6.40
N LEU A 59 -2.07 -8.73 -7.23
CA LEU A 59 -1.82 -8.11 -8.53
C LEU A 59 -2.96 -8.34 -9.51
N GLU A 60 -3.53 -9.55 -9.56
CA GLU A 60 -4.72 -9.86 -10.38
C GLU A 60 -5.91 -9.00 -9.98
N ARG A 61 -6.19 -8.89 -8.67
CA ARG A 61 -7.25 -8.00 -8.17
C ARG A 61 -6.98 -6.53 -8.53
N ALA A 62 -5.74 -6.08 -8.48
CA ALA A 62 -5.38 -4.72 -8.87
C ALA A 62 -5.61 -4.48 -10.37
N ILE A 63 -5.26 -5.45 -11.23
CA ILE A 63 -5.57 -5.45 -12.65
C ILE A 63 -7.08 -5.34 -12.86
N ASP A 64 -7.88 -6.17 -12.19
CA ASP A 64 -9.34 -6.14 -12.30
C ASP A 64 -9.91 -4.76 -11.94
N LEU A 65 -9.47 -4.18 -10.82
CA LEU A 65 -9.96 -2.88 -10.35
C LEU A 65 -9.63 -1.73 -11.30
N VAL A 66 -8.47 -1.77 -11.97
CA VAL A 66 -8.05 -0.75 -12.94
C VAL A 66 -8.68 -0.98 -14.31
N SER A 67 -8.98 -2.23 -14.66
CA SER A 67 -9.66 -2.60 -15.91
C SER A 67 -11.15 -2.25 -15.91
N VAL A 68 -11.78 -2.00 -14.76
CA VAL A 68 -13.14 -1.45 -14.73
C VAL A 68 -13.09 0.03 -15.17
N PRO A 69 -13.74 0.42 -16.28
CA PRO A 69 -13.83 1.82 -16.68
C PRO A 69 -14.62 2.58 -15.60
N THR A 70 -13.90 3.26 -14.72
CA THR A 70 -14.51 4.12 -13.71
C THR A 70 -15.17 5.28 -14.43
N SER A 71 -16.50 5.25 -14.47
CA SER A 71 -17.36 6.31 -15.02
C SER A 71 -17.39 7.51 -14.05
N GLN A 72 -16.23 8.08 -13.72
CA GLN A 72 -16.17 9.39 -13.07
C GLN A 72 -15.86 10.44 -14.13
N GLN A 73 -16.94 11.03 -14.63
CA GLN A 73 -16.91 12.30 -15.34
C GLN A 73 -16.30 13.36 -14.42
N GLY A 74 -15.11 13.82 -14.78
CA GLY A 74 -14.37 14.85 -14.08
C GLY A 74 -12.92 14.73 -14.48
N THR A 75 -12.56 15.30 -15.64
CA THR A 75 -11.19 15.43 -16.18
C THR A 75 -10.27 14.28 -15.79
N SER A 76 -10.18 13.26 -16.66
CA SER A 76 -9.17 12.19 -16.61
C SER A 76 -7.89 12.70 -15.94
N SER A 77 -7.65 12.22 -14.72
CA SER A 77 -6.52 12.66 -13.91
C SER A 77 -5.23 12.20 -14.59
N THR A 78 -4.65 13.09 -15.38
CA THR A 78 -3.33 12.97 -16.01
C THR A 78 -2.23 13.33 -15.02
N ALA A 79 -2.40 13.03 -13.73
CA ALA A 79 -1.29 13.13 -12.79
C ALA A 79 -0.30 12.00 -13.12
N PRO A 80 0.94 12.30 -13.56
CA PRO A 80 1.88 11.25 -13.96
C PRO A 80 2.29 10.34 -12.79
N PHE A 81 2.07 10.77 -11.54
CA PHE A 81 2.37 9.98 -10.35
C PHE A 81 1.25 10.10 -9.30
N GLN A 82 0.75 8.95 -8.84
CA GLN A 82 -0.20 8.83 -7.75
C GLN A 82 0.28 7.75 -6.78
N VAL A 83 0.34 8.08 -5.49
CA VAL A 83 0.67 7.14 -4.40
C VAL A 83 -0.56 7.00 -3.50
N VAL A 84 -0.95 5.76 -3.21
CA VAL A 84 -2.03 5.45 -2.27
C VAL A 84 -1.47 4.56 -1.18
N PHE A 85 -1.41 5.08 0.05
CA PHE A 85 -0.98 4.36 1.23
C PHE A 85 -2.19 3.98 2.08
N ARG A 86 -2.38 2.71 2.41
CA ARG A 86 -3.46 2.21 3.27
C ARG A 86 -2.90 1.69 4.57
N VAL A 87 -3.42 2.13 5.70
CA VAL A 87 -2.85 1.85 7.04
C VAL A 87 -3.27 0.49 7.58
N LEU A 88 -4.52 0.06 7.40
CA LEU A 88 -5.05 -1.13 8.06
C LEU A 88 -4.23 -2.42 7.81
N PRO A 89 -3.74 -2.71 6.59
CA PRO A 89 -2.91 -3.89 6.36
C PRO A 89 -1.63 -3.90 7.22
N TRP A 90 -1.07 -2.73 7.53
CA TRP A 90 0.15 -2.63 8.33
C TRP A 90 -0.09 -2.83 9.82
N LEU A 91 -1.26 -2.45 10.33
CA LEU A 91 -1.63 -2.69 11.72
C LEU A 91 -1.81 -4.19 12.03
N SER A 92 -2.14 -4.99 11.01
CA SER A 92 -2.30 -6.45 11.14
C SER A 92 -0.97 -7.22 11.26
N LEU A 93 0.18 -6.56 11.08
CA LEU A 93 1.48 -7.20 11.26
C LEU A 93 1.71 -7.53 12.74
N PRO A 94 2.35 -8.68 13.07
CA PRO A 94 2.66 -9.03 14.45
C PRO A 94 3.54 -7.95 15.11
N GLU A 95 3.22 -7.60 16.36
CA GLU A 95 3.99 -6.65 17.16
C GLU A 95 5.42 -7.13 17.36
N ARG A 96 6.34 -6.16 17.43
CA ARG A 96 7.68 -6.40 17.96
C ARG A 96 7.63 -6.28 19.49
N GLU A 97 8.33 -7.15 20.20
CA GLU A 97 8.32 -7.19 21.69
C GLU A 97 8.78 -5.87 22.35
N GLU A 98 9.48 -4.99 21.62
CA GLU A 98 10.04 -3.74 22.14
C GLU A 98 9.30 -2.46 21.71
N GLU A 99 8.18 -2.56 20.96
CA GLU A 99 7.44 -1.37 20.48
C GLU A 99 6.38 -0.91 21.48
N ASP A 100 6.30 0.41 21.71
CA ASP A 100 5.20 1.03 22.47
C ASP A 100 3.86 0.81 21.75
N PRO A 101 2.90 0.10 22.37
CA PRO A 101 1.64 -0.25 21.71
C PRO A 101 0.71 0.95 21.51
N THR A 102 0.97 2.08 22.20
CA THR A 102 0.07 3.24 22.23
C THR A 102 -0.28 3.73 20.83
N GLY A 103 0.72 3.91 19.96
CA GLY A 103 0.48 4.36 18.59
C GLY A 103 -0.37 3.38 17.77
N ARG A 104 -0.20 2.07 17.99
CA ARG A 104 -0.97 1.03 17.29
C ARG A 104 -2.41 0.99 17.78
N ILE A 105 -2.63 1.09 19.09
CA ILE A 105 -3.96 1.14 19.71
C ILE A 105 -4.77 2.33 19.17
N LEU A 106 -4.18 3.53 19.16
CA LEU A 106 -4.87 4.72 18.64
C LEU A 106 -5.17 4.60 17.13
N ALA A 107 -4.26 3.98 16.37
CA ALA A 107 -4.47 3.73 14.95
C ALA A 107 -5.57 2.68 14.69
N GLU A 108 -5.62 1.60 15.47
CA GLU A 108 -6.67 0.57 15.39
C GLU A 108 -8.04 1.13 15.75
N GLU A 109 -8.11 2.02 16.74
CA GLU A 109 -9.36 2.69 17.13
C GLU A 109 -9.84 3.69 16.06
N ALA A 110 -8.91 4.41 15.42
CA ALA A 110 -9.25 5.45 14.45
C ALA A 110 -9.60 4.92 13.05
N MET A 111 -8.97 3.83 12.61
CA MET A 111 -9.00 3.38 11.23
C MET A 111 -10.14 2.39 10.96
N GLU A 112 -10.98 2.70 9.97
CA GLU A 112 -12.04 1.81 9.50
C GLU A 112 -11.77 1.36 8.05
N LYS A 113 -12.38 0.24 7.65
CA LYS A 113 -12.29 -0.26 6.27
C LYS A 113 -12.72 0.85 5.29
N ASN A 114 -11.89 1.11 4.29
CA ASN A 114 -12.07 2.17 3.29
C ASN A 114 -11.98 3.61 3.82
N GLN A 115 -11.59 3.81 5.07
CA GLN A 115 -11.34 5.13 5.65
C GLN A 115 -9.89 5.27 6.15
N ASP A 116 -8.99 4.49 5.57
CA ASP A 116 -7.62 4.27 6.06
C ASP A 116 -6.54 4.70 5.05
N ALA A 117 -6.90 5.43 4.00
CA ALA A 117 -5.95 5.80 2.95
C ALA A 117 -5.46 7.24 3.02
N VAL A 118 -4.15 7.41 2.73
CA VAL A 118 -3.55 8.67 2.28
C VAL A 118 -3.34 8.57 0.77
N ARG A 119 -3.82 9.56 0.03
CA ARG A 119 -3.59 9.70 -1.41
C ARG A 119 -2.75 10.92 -1.70
N ILE A 120 -1.62 10.72 -2.37
CA ILE A 120 -0.71 11.77 -2.79
C ILE A 120 -0.68 11.79 -4.32
N GLU A 121 -1.08 12.90 -4.92
CA GLU A 121 -0.98 13.14 -6.36
C GLU A 121 0.13 14.17 -6.60
N ILE A 122 1.04 13.90 -7.54
CA ILE A 122 2.12 14.82 -7.90
C ILE A 122 2.00 15.17 -9.39
N ARG A 123 1.89 16.48 -9.68
CA ARG A 123 1.77 17.02 -11.04
C ARG A 123 2.88 18.04 -11.31
N PRO A 124 3.93 17.68 -12.05
CA PRO A 124 4.89 18.65 -12.56
C PRO A 124 4.20 19.72 -13.41
N ASN A 125 4.69 20.95 -13.37
CA ASN A 125 4.26 22.06 -14.22
C ASN A 125 5.48 22.89 -14.64
N GLU A 126 5.30 23.84 -15.55
CA GLU A 126 6.38 24.65 -16.14
C GLU A 126 7.21 25.44 -15.10
N THR A 127 6.67 25.65 -13.90
CA THR A 127 7.28 26.44 -12.81
C THR A 127 7.65 25.61 -11.58
N GLY A 128 7.43 24.29 -11.59
CA GLY A 128 7.63 23.42 -10.42
C GLY A 128 6.71 22.20 -10.40
N GLY A 129 6.08 21.91 -9.26
CA GLY A 129 5.17 20.79 -9.10
C GLY A 129 4.01 21.10 -8.16
N ARG A 130 2.83 20.56 -8.45
CA ARG A 130 1.65 20.58 -7.58
C ARG A 130 1.53 19.24 -6.88
N VAL A 131 1.58 19.25 -5.55
CA VAL A 131 1.32 18.08 -4.72
C VAL A 131 -0.08 18.22 -4.11
N ARG A 132 -0.93 17.21 -4.26
CA ARG A 132 -2.24 17.13 -3.60
C ARG A 132 -2.26 15.93 -2.67
N MET A 133 -2.42 16.18 -1.39
CA MET A 133 -2.62 15.14 -0.37
C MET A 133 -4.10 15.08 -0.01
N GLN A 134 -4.64 13.88 0.09
CA GLN A 134 -5.99 13.60 0.60
C GLN A 134 -5.86 12.55 1.69
N PHE A 135 -6.58 12.76 2.77
CA PHE A 135 -6.62 11.88 3.92
C PHE A 135 -8.05 11.41 4.08
N ASP A 136 -8.25 10.10 4.23
CA ASP A 136 -9.55 9.56 4.59
C ASP A 136 -9.92 9.93 6.05
N GLN A 137 -11.20 9.79 6.39
CA GLN A 137 -11.75 10.19 7.69
C GLN A 137 -11.02 9.59 8.90
N GLY A 138 -10.48 8.36 8.78
CA GLY A 138 -9.73 7.72 9.86
C GLY A 138 -8.52 8.54 10.34
N PHE A 139 -7.88 9.31 9.45
CA PHE A 139 -6.76 10.20 9.85
C PHE A 139 -7.21 11.39 10.68
N ILE A 140 -8.42 11.91 10.45
CA ILE A 140 -8.98 13.00 11.26
C ILE A 140 -9.31 12.48 12.66
N ARG A 141 -9.85 11.27 12.76
CA ARG A 141 -10.10 10.61 14.05
C ARG A 141 -8.78 10.33 14.79
N LEU A 142 -7.77 9.81 14.08
CA LEU A 142 -6.45 9.54 14.64
C LEU A 142 -5.80 10.80 15.20
N LEU A 143 -5.87 11.91 14.46
CA LEU A 143 -5.37 13.21 14.96
C LEU A 143 -6.10 13.64 16.23
N GLY A 144 -7.43 13.48 16.29
CA GLY A 144 -8.22 13.77 17.48
C GLY A 144 -7.79 12.94 18.70
N LEU A 145 -7.64 11.62 18.51
CA LEU A 145 -7.18 10.71 19.56
C LEU A 145 -5.76 11.05 20.03
N PHE A 146 -4.85 11.35 19.09
CA PHE A 146 -3.47 11.74 19.41
C PHE A 146 -3.42 13.04 20.23
N LEU A 147 -4.20 14.05 19.85
CA LEU A 147 -4.28 15.32 20.59
C LEU A 147 -4.87 15.13 21.99
N ALA A 148 -5.91 14.30 22.13
CA ALA A 148 -6.50 13.97 23.43
C ALA A 148 -5.47 13.27 24.34
N HIS A 149 -4.76 12.28 23.80
CA HIS A 149 -3.72 11.55 24.53
C HIS A 149 -2.53 12.45 24.94
N ALA A 150 -2.10 13.34 24.06
CA ALA A 150 -1.06 14.33 24.36
C ALA A 150 -1.49 15.34 25.43
N TYR A 151 -2.78 15.71 25.45
CA TYR A 151 -3.32 16.58 26.48
C TYR A 151 -3.35 15.89 27.84
N ASP A 152 -3.88 14.66 27.92
CA ASP A 152 -3.97 13.89 29.16
C ASP A 152 -2.58 13.63 29.76
N SER A 153 -1.59 13.29 28.94
CA SER A 153 -0.20 13.08 29.40
C SER A 153 0.49 14.35 29.90
N SER A 154 0.06 15.54 29.48
CA SER A 154 0.64 16.83 29.90
C SER A 154 0.11 17.35 31.24
N GLN A 155 -0.98 16.77 31.75
CA GLN A 155 -1.66 17.17 32.99
C GLN A 155 -1.24 16.33 34.22
N ILE A 156 -0.29 15.39 34.05
CA ILE A 156 0.23 14.50 35.10
C ILE A 156 1.63 14.94 35.53
#